data_AF-A0A7Y3AEZ7-F1
#
_entry.id   AF-A0A7Y3AEZ7-F1
#
_cell.length_a   1.000
_cell.length_b   1.000
_cell.length_c   1.000
_cell.angle_alpha   90.00
_cell.angle_beta   90.00
_cell.angle_gamma   90.00
#
_symmetry.space_group_name_H-M   'P 1'
#
loop_
_entity.id
_entity.type
_entity.pdbx_description
1 polymer ?
#
loop_
_entity_poly.entity_id
_entity_poly.type
_entity_poly.pdbx_seq_one_letter_code
_entity_poly.pdbx_strand_id
1 'polypeptide(L)' 'MGKDKLSELREEWYSQPDKSPETEEEIIDDELLELQVLFKSRGVTVAGEGSVRISDDKKDSNKKKQ' A
#
# COMPACT_ATOMS: atom_id res chain seq x y z
N MET A 1 14.15 -42.96 9.82
CA MET A 1 12.83 -42.30 9.78
C MET A 1 13.05 -40.94 9.17
N GLY A 2 12.85 -40.80 7.85
CA GLY A 2 12.95 -39.50 7.18
C GLY A 2 11.66 -38.73 7.42
N LYS A 3 11.76 -37.51 7.95
CA LYS A 3 10.58 -36.63 8.03
C LYS A 3 10.08 -36.39 6.61
N ASP A 4 8.76 -36.46 6.44
CA ASP A 4 8.11 -36.19 5.16
C ASP A 4 8.37 -34.72 4.79
N LYS A 5 8.84 -34.44 3.58
CA LYS A 5 9.14 -33.07 3.14
C LYS A 5 7.92 -32.15 3.24
N LEU A 6 6.72 -32.71 3.14
CA LEU A 6 5.46 -31.99 3.38
C LEU A 6 5.24 -31.64 4.85
N SER A 7 5.73 -32.45 5.79
CA SER A 7 5.64 -32.16 7.22
C SER A 7 6.56 -31.00 7.61
N GLU A 8 7.77 -30.95 7.06
CA GLU A 8 8.73 -29.85 7.30
C GLU A 8 8.19 -28.51 6.76
N LEU A 9 7.67 -28.50 5.52
CA LEU A 9 7.07 -27.30 4.92
C LEU A 9 5.84 -26.81 5.68
N ARG A 10 5.05 -27.73 6.24
CA ARG A 10 3.88 -27.41 7.06
C ARG A 10 4.28 -26.80 8.40
N GLU A 11 5.29 -27.37 9.06
CA GLU A 11 5.85 -26.82 10.30
C GLU A 11 6.42 -25.40 10.07
N GLU A 12 7.11 -25.18 8.95
CA GLU A 12 7.63 -23.86 8.59
C GLU A 12 6.52 -22.83 8.33
N TRP A 13 5.46 -23.21 7.62
CA TRP A 13 4.30 -22.34 7.37
C TRP A 13 3.58 -21.93 8.65
N TYR A 14 3.41 -22.85 9.61
CA TYR A 14 2.79 -22.55 10.91
C TYR A 14 3.75 -21.89 11.91
N SER A 15 5.04 -21.82 11.58
CA SER A 15 6.04 -21.14 12.41
C SER A 15 6.20 -19.66 12.06
N GLN A 16 5.64 -19.20 10.94
CA GLN A 16 5.62 -17.79 10.60
C GLN A 16 4.53 -17.08 11.42
N PRO A 17 4.82 -15.88 11.97
CA PRO A 17 3.80 -15.12 12.67
C PRO A 17 2.69 -14.70 11.70
N ASP A 18 1.43 -14.82 12.13
CA ASP A 18 0.24 -14.46 11.33
C ASP A 18 0.24 -12.98 10.88
N LYS A 19 1.00 -12.13 11.59
CA LYS A 19 1.23 -10.73 11.26
C LYS A 19 2.72 -10.42 11.41
N SER A 20 3.30 -9.75 10.41
CA SER A 20 4.58 -9.09 10.58
C SER A 20 4.45 -7.98 11.64
N PRO A 21 5.52 -7.66 12.38
CA PRO A 21 5.53 -6.44 13.18
C PRO A 21 5.28 -5.25 12.27
N GLU A 22 4.29 -4.43 12.61
CA GLU A 22 3.99 -3.20 11.88
C GLU A 22 5.17 -2.24 12.00
N THR A 23 5.51 -1.60 10.88
CA THR A 23 6.51 -0.54 10.84
C THR A 23 5.93 0.77 11.36
N GLU A 24 6.79 1.70 11.79
CA GLU A 24 6.33 3.04 12.21
C GLU A 24 5.56 3.76 11.09
N GLU A 25 5.92 3.53 9.83
CA GLU A 25 5.21 4.09 8.67
C GLU A 25 3.80 3.51 8.52
N GLU A 26 3.63 2.20 8.69
CA GLU A 26 2.30 1.55 8.65
C GLU A 26 1.38 2.04 9.77
N ILE A 27 1.93 2.27 10.97
CA ILE A 27 1.17 2.85 12.10
C ILE A 27 0.70 4.27 11.76
N ILE A 28 1.58 5.10 11.21
CA ILE A 28 1.26 6.47 10.83
C ILE A 28 0.17 6.48 9.74
N ASP A 29 0.25 5.60 8.75
CA ASP A 29 -0.74 5.49 7.69
C ASP A 29 -2.13 5.10 8.23
N ASP A 30 -2.19 4.16 9.17
CA ASP A 30 -3.44 3.76 9.84
C ASP A 30 -4.05 4.92 10.66
N GLU A 31 -3.23 5.65 11.41
CA GLU A 31 -3.67 6.84 12.16
C GLU A 31 -4.19 7.95 11.23
N LEU A 32 -3.51 8.20 10.11
CA LEU A 32 -3.94 9.19 9.12
C LEU A 32 -5.26 8.77 8.44
N LEU A 33 -5.44 7.48 8.17
CA LEU A 33 -6.69 6.94 7.64
C LEU A 33 -7.85 7.14 8.62
N GLU A 34 -7.64 6.86 9.91
CA GLU A 34 -8.65 7.08 10.95
C GLU A 34 -9.07 8.56 11.00
N LEU A 35 -8.11 9.47 11.00
CA LEU A 35 -8.36 10.91 10.95
C LEU A 35 -9.16 11.32 9.71
N GLN A 36 -8.83 10.77 8.54
CA GLN A 36 -9.58 11.06 7.31
C GLN A 36 -11.04 10.63 7.41
N VAL A 37 -11.32 9.45 7.97
CA VAL A 37 -12.69 8.98 8.20
C VAL A 37 -13.44 9.93 9.14
N LEU A 38 -12.79 10.37 10.23
CA LEU A 38 -13.39 11.31 11.17
C LEU A 38 -13.71 12.66 10.51
N PHE A 39 -12.80 13.22 9.71
CA PHE A 39 -13.04 14.48 8.99
C PHE A 39 -14.22 14.36 8.02
N LYS A 40 -14.27 13.27 7.24
CA LYS A 40 -15.39 12.98 6.33
C LYS A 40 -16.72 12.87 7.06
N SER A 41 -16.74 12.17 8.20
CA SER A 41 -17.97 12.01 9.00
C SER A 41 -18.53 13.34 9.53
N ARG A 42 -17.66 14.33 9.74
CA ARG A 42 -18.00 15.68 10.23
C ARG A 42 -18.24 16.68 9.10
N GLY A 43 -18.19 16.26 7.84
CA GLY A 43 -18.34 17.13 6.68
C GLY A 43 -17.20 18.12 6.48
N VAL A 44 -16.01 17.83 7.04
CA VAL A 44 -14.81 18.66 6.88
C VAL A 44 -14.02 18.13 5.70
N THR A 45 -13.78 18.99 4.71
CA THR A 45 -12.91 18.67 3.56
C THR A 45 -11.45 18.95 3.92
N VAL A 46 -10.59 17.94 3.81
CA VAL A 46 -9.14 18.12 3.98
C VAL A 46 -8.58 18.76 2.71
N ALA A 47 -7.83 19.85 2.85
CA ALA A 47 -7.21 20.53 1.71
C ALA A 47 -6.22 19.58 1.00
N GLY A 48 -6.43 19.33 -0.30
CA GLY A 48 -5.59 18.43 -1.10
C GLY A 48 -6.22 17.09 -1.47
N GLU A 49 -7.44 16.80 -1.00
CA GLU A 49 -8.18 15.60 -1.37
C GLU A 49 -8.45 15.59 -2.89
N GLY A 50 -7.68 14.78 -3.64
CA GLY A 50 -7.78 14.64 -5.10
C GLY A 50 -6.72 15.36 -5.94
N SER A 51 -5.71 16.02 -5.36
CA SER A 51 -4.67 16.70 -6.16
C SER A 51 -3.52 15.78 -6.58
N VAL A 52 -3.82 14.71 -7.30
CA VAL A 52 -2.80 13.98 -8.09
C VAL A 52 -2.65 14.72 -9.42
N ARG A 53 -1.61 15.55 -9.54
CA ARG A 53 -1.21 16.13 -10.83
C ARG A 53 -0.36 15.09 -11.58
N ILE A 54 -1.00 14.29 -12.41
CA ILE A 54 -0.28 13.50 -13.43
C ILE A 54 0.15 14.51 -14.49
N SER A 55 1.43 14.86 -14.49
CA SER A 55 2.03 15.53 -15.65
C SER A 55 2.08 14.50 -16.77
N ASP A 56 1.19 14.64 -17.77
CA ASP A 56 1.35 13.93 -19.02
C ASP A 56 2.67 14.36 -19.65
N ASP A 57 3.66 13.49 -19.54
CA ASP A 57 4.95 13.60 -20.20
C ASP A 57 4.68 13.49 -21.70
N LYS A 58 4.41 14.64 -22.35
CA LYS A 58 4.31 14.79 -23.79
C LYS A 58 5.65 14.42 -24.39
N LYS A 59 5.89 13.12 -24.60
CA LYS A 59 6.83 12.62 -25.59
C LYS A 59 6.27 12.94 -26.97
N ASP A 60 6.56 14.15 -27.40
CA ASP A 60 6.58 14.58 -28.81
C ASP A 60 7.29 13.52 -29.65
N SER A 61 6.49 12.65 -30.28
CA SER A 61 7.00 11.65 -31.20
C SER A 61 6.03 11.46 -32.35
N ASN A 62 5.64 12.57 -33.00
CA ASN A 62 5.36 12.49 -34.43
C ASN A 62 5.37 13.81 -35.18
N LYS A 63 5.93 13.73 -36.39
CA LYS A 63 5.84 14.63 -37.55
C LYS A 63 6.80 15.82 -37.63
N LYS A 64 7.91 15.59 -38.33
CA LYS A 64 8.27 16.44 -39.47
C LYS A 64 8.59 15.57 -40.70
N LYS A 65 7.57 15.42 -41.56
CA LYS A 65 7.77 15.38 -43.00
C LYS A 65 8.04 16.83 -43.43
N GLN A 66 9.19 17.09 -44.04
CA GLN A 66 9.39 18.03 -45.14
C GLN A 66 10.82 17.88 -45.65
#